data_AF-A0A6N8DHQ2-F1
#
_entry.id   AF-A0A6N8DHQ2-F1
#
_cell.length_a   1.000
_cell.length_b   1.000
_cell.length_c   1.000
_cell.angle_alpha   90.00
_cell.angle_beta   90.00
_cell.angle_gamma   90.00
#
_symmetry.space_group_name_H-M   'P 1'
#
loop_
_entity.id
_entity.type
_entity.pdbx_description
1 polymer ?
#
loop_
_entity_poly.entity_id
_entity_poly.type
_entity_poly.pdbx_seq_one_letter_code
_entity_poly.pdbx_strand_id
1 'polypeptide(L)'
;MMGALRKRRPLYVATLPAPLKAAAENLADINLATTRESPCELIADKGYHSRDGLKDLVDGVWKTRISEPKPAKGYLRWHGDEAARAAVCANRARLKSGVGCAAIRRRGELVERSFAHVLDRGGMRRAWLRGRKNVHKRYLIHVAGFNLGLLMRALFGAGAPRQASDVKSALLFVDQADETFVFAIMAVIEGHWACWLNIIAPEPN
;
A
#
# COMPACT_ATOMS: atom_id res chain seq x y z
N MET A 1 21.75 -41.06 -17.93
CA MET A 1 21.54 -39.65 -18.30
C MET A 1 20.62 -39.01 -17.27
N MET A 2 21.19 -38.33 -16.28
CA MET A 2 20.48 -37.92 -15.05
C MET A 2 20.18 -36.42 -15.14
N GLY A 3 18.95 -36.09 -15.52
CA GLY A 3 18.51 -34.71 -15.73
C GLY A 3 18.16 -34.02 -14.43
N ALA A 4 19.02 -33.09 -13.99
CA ALA A 4 18.72 -32.19 -12.88
C ALA A 4 17.62 -31.19 -13.29
N LEU A 5 16.36 -31.49 -12.96
CA LEU A 5 15.26 -30.54 -13.03
C LEU A 5 15.50 -29.45 -11.97
N ARG A 6 16.18 -28.38 -12.38
CA ARG A 6 16.30 -27.14 -11.62
C ARG A 6 14.89 -26.62 -11.37
N LYS A 7 14.32 -26.91 -10.19
CA LYS A 7 13.06 -26.33 -9.72
C LYS A 7 13.14 -24.83 -9.95
N ARG A 8 12.39 -24.30 -10.93
CA ARG A 8 12.19 -22.86 -11.07
C ARG A 8 11.63 -22.40 -9.74
N ARG A 9 12.42 -21.66 -8.95
CA ARG A 9 11.92 -20.94 -7.77
C ARG A 9 10.72 -20.13 -8.27
N PRO A 10 9.52 -20.28 -7.69
CA PRO A 10 8.38 -19.47 -8.10
C PRO A 10 8.75 -18.01 -7.82
N LEU A 11 8.84 -17.23 -8.88
CA LEU A 11 9.04 -15.79 -8.77
C LEU A 11 7.79 -15.21 -8.10
N TYR A 12 7.95 -14.81 -6.85
CA TYR A 12 7.00 -14.01 -6.06
C TYR A 12 5.72 -14.73 -5.57
N VAL A 13 5.84 -15.69 -4.65
CA VAL A 13 4.75 -15.97 -3.70
C VAL A 13 4.90 -14.98 -2.56
N ALA A 14 4.16 -13.87 -2.61
CA ALA A 14 4.13 -12.93 -1.50
C ALA A 14 3.56 -13.65 -0.27
N THR A 15 4.40 -13.86 0.74
CA THR A 15 3.99 -14.52 1.98
C THR A 15 3.32 -13.47 2.87
N LEU A 16 2.10 -13.76 3.34
CA LEU A 16 1.34 -12.91 4.27
C LEU A 16 2.06 -12.52 5.60
N PRO A 17 2.98 -13.30 6.19
CA PRO A 17 3.51 -13.02 7.53
C PRO A 17 4.17 -11.66 7.70
N ALA A 18 5.03 -11.24 6.77
CA ALA A 18 5.73 -9.96 6.91
C ALA A 18 4.79 -8.75 6.82
N PRO A 19 3.88 -8.65 5.82
CA PRO A 19 2.85 -7.62 5.81
C PRO A 19 1.92 -7.64 7.03
N LEU A 20 1.54 -8.83 7.53
CA LEU A 20 0.66 -8.93 8.70
C LEU A 20 1.35 -8.48 9.99
N LYS A 21 2.66 -8.75 10.14
CA LYS A 21 3.46 -8.24 11.25
C LYS A 21 3.49 -6.72 11.25
N ALA A 22 3.83 -6.11 10.11
CA ALA A 22 3.84 -4.66 9.98
C ALA A 22 2.45 -4.04 10.22
N ALA A 23 1.38 -4.70 9.73
CA ALA A 23 0.01 -4.24 9.98
C ALA A 23 -0.37 -4.31 11.46
N ALA A 24 0.06 -5.34 12.19
CA ALA A 24 -0.18 -5.46 13.63
C ALA A 24 0.56 -4.37 14.41
N GLU A 25 1.83 -4.09 14.06
CA GLU A 25 2.64 -3.03 14.66
C GLU A 25 1.98 -1.65 14.43
N ASN A 26 1.65 -1.32 13.18
CA ASN A 26 0.98 -0.05 12.85
C ASN A 26 -0.37 0.13 13.57
N LEU A 27 -1.13 -0.95 13.76
CA LEU A 27 -2.39 -0.91 14.49
C LEU A 27 -2.16 -0.73 15.99
N ALA A 28 -1.10 -1.33 16.56
CA ALA A 28 -0.73 -1.13 17.95
C ALA A 28 -0.32 0.32 18.22
N ASP A 29 0.44 0.95 17.30
CA ASP A 29 0.89 2.34 17.41
C ASP A 29 -0.27 3.34 17.50
N ILE A 30 -1.42 3.02 16.91
CA ILE A 30 -2.64 3.84 16.96
C ILE A 30 -3.67 3.34 17.97
N ASN A 31 -3.27 2.50 18.93
CA ASN A 31 -4.13 1.91 19.98
C ASN A 31 -5.29 1.06 19.45
N LEU A 32 -5.11 0.41 18.30
CA LEU A 32 -6.08 -0.50 17.66
C LEU A 32 -5.52 -1.93 17.52
N ALA A 33 -4.71 -2.36 18.48
CA ALA A 33 -4.08 -3.69 18.48
C ALA A 33 -5.12 -4.81 18.28
N THR A 34 -4.78 -5.78 17.42
CA THR A 34 -5.69 -6.88 17.08
C THR A 34 -5.62 -7.98 18.13
N THR A 35 -6.78 -8.37 18.67
CA THR A 35 -6.90 -9.46 19.65
C THR A 35 -7.82 -10.55 19.13
N ARG A 36 -7.85 -11.72 19.78
CA ARG A 36 -8.80 -12.77 19.42
C ARG A 36 -10.25 -12.37 19.70
N GLU A 37 -10.46 -11.53 20.72
CA GLU A 37 -11.77 -11.00 21.09
C GLU A 37 -12.24 -9.89 20.14
N SER A 38 -11.30 -9.11 19.60
CA SER A 38 -11.54 -8.05 18.61
C SER A 38 -10.65 -8.23 17.37
N PRO A 39 -10.96 -9.22 16.51
CA PRO A 39 -10.17 -9.49 15.31
C PRO A 39 -10.44 -8.47 14.22
N CYS A 40 -9.40 -8.12 13.45
CA CYS A 40 -9.47 -7.14 12.38
C CYS A 40 -9.75 -7.80 11.02
N GLU A 41 -10.40 -7.07 10.11
CA GLU A 41 -10.71 -7.55 8.77
C GLU A 41 -9.47 -7.53 7.87
N LEU A 42 -9.06 -8.71 7.38
CA LEU A 42 -7.95 -8.86 6.44
C LEU A 42 -8.47 -8.94 5.01
N ILE A 43 -8.36 -7.83 4.27
CA ILE A 43 -8.72 -7.77 2.85
C ILE A 43 -7.45 -7.88 2.00
N ALA A 44 -7.41 -8.86 1.10
CA ALA A 44 -6.24 -9.07 0.25
C ALA A 44 -6.60 -9.62 -1.14
N ASP A 45 -5.66 -9.47 -2.07
CA ASP A 45 -5.77 -9.99 -3.44
C ASP A 45 -5.67 -11.51 -3.51
N LYS A 46 -6.12 -12.06 -4.65
CA LYS A 46 -6.04 -13.49 -4.96
C LYS A 46 -4.64 -14.09 -4.88
N GLY A 47 -3.60 -13.28 -5.00
CA GLY A 47 -2.20 -13.71 -4.82
C GLY A 47 -1.90 -14.22 -3.41
N TYR A 48 -2.70 -13.81 -2.42
CA TYR A 48 -2.57 -14.24 -1.03
C TYR A 48 -3.53 -15.38 -0.66
N HIS A 49 -4.30 -15.90 -1.62
CA HIS A 49 -5.28 -16.96 -1.40
C HIS A 49 -4.64 -18.35 -1.51
N SER A 50 -3.79 -18.69 -0.54
CA SER A 50 -3.24 -20.05 -0.41
C SER A 50 -4.05 -20.88 0.59
N ARG A 51 -4.10 -22.20 0.40
CA ARG A 51 -4.80 -23.11 1.34
C ARG A 51 -4.16 -23.08 2.72
N ASP A 52 -2.84 -23.19 2.76
CA ASP A 52 -2.08 -23.18 4.01
C ASP A 52 -2.21 -21.83 4.71
N GLY A 53 -2.02 -20.71 4.00
CA GLY A 53 -2.21 -19.39 4.58
C GLY A 53 -3.63 -19.12 5.08
N LEU A 54 -4.67 -19.66 4.44
CA LEU A 54 -6.04 -19.55 4.97
C LEU A 54 -6.24 -20.41 6.22
N LYS A 55 -5.65 -21.61 6.29
CA LYS A 55 -5.67 -22.46 7.50
C LYS A 55 -4.95 -21.78 8.65
N ASP A 56 -3.80 -21.19 8.40
CA ASP A 56 -2.99 -20.49 9.42
C ASP A 56 -3.70 -19.28 10.03
N LEU A 57 -4.71 -18.74 9.34
CA LEU A 57 -5.51 -17.58 9.77
C LEU A 57 -6.85 -17.98 10.39
N VAL A 58 -7.19 -19.27 10.43
CA VAL A 58 -8.37 -19.75 11.16
C VAL A 58 -8.16 -19.47 12.65
N ASP A 59 -9.21 -18.95 13.31
CA ASP A 59 -9.22 -18.59 14.73
C ASP A 59 -8.10 -17.64 15.19
N GLY A 60 -7.50 -16.94 14.22
CA GLY A 60 -6.51 -15.90 14.46
C GLY A 60 -7.13 -14.53 14.73
N VAL A 61 -6.26 -13.54 14.89
CA VAL A 61 -6.63 -12.12 15.07
C VAL A 61 -7.08 -11.43 13.77
N TRP A 62 -7.11 -12.17 12.65
CA TRP A 62 -7.41 -11.67 11.32
C TRP A 62 -8.61 -12.41 10.71
N LYS A 63 -9.70 -11.68 10.45
CA LYS A 63 -10.86 -12.20 9.73
C LYS A 63 -10.65 -12.07 8.21
N THR A 64 -10.44 -13.20 7.54
CA THR A 64 -10.07 -13.20 6.12
C THR A 64 -11.22 -12.80 5.18
N ARG A 65 -10.90 -11.94 4.21
CA ARG A 65 -11.69 -11.54 3.04
C ARG A 65 -10.77 -11.46 1.83
N ILE A 66 -10.13 -12.59 1.53
CA ILE A 66 -9.12 -12.68 0.48
C ILE A 66 -9.78 -13.15 -0.79
N SER A 67 -9.68 -12.37 -1.87
CA SER A 67 -10.30 -12.71 -3.16
C SER A 67 -9.91 -14.12 -3.63
N GLU A 68 -10.90 -14.91 -4.04
CA GLU A 68 -10.64 -16.29 -4.48
C GLU A 68 -10.22 -16.33 -5.97
N PRO A 69 -9.11 -17.00 -6.33
CA PRO A 69 -8.75 -17.18 -7.73
C PRO A 69 -9.72 -18.15 -8.42
N LYS A 70 -10.08 -17.85 -9.68
CA LYS A 70 -10.85 -18.78 -10.51
C LYS A 70 -10.04 -20.08 -10.69
N PRO A 71 -10.58 -21.26 -10.33
CA PRO A 71 -9.86 -22.52 -10.53
C PRO A 71 -9.62 -22.77 -12.01
N ALA A 72 -8.40 -23.18 -12.38
CA ALA A 72 -8.04 -23.41 -13.79
C ALA A 72 -8.93 -24.44 -14.49
N LYS A 73 -9.45 -25.42 -13.74
CA LYS A 73 -10.36 -26.47 -14.23
C LYS A 73 -11.82 -26.25 -13.83
N GLY A 74 -12.17 -25.09 -13.28
CA GLY A 74 -13.51 -24.77 -12.79
C GLY A 74 -13.86 -25.38 -11.41
N TYR A 75 -13.08 -26.34 -10.90
CA TYR A 75 -13.29 -26.95 -9.58
C TYR A 75 -11.99 -27.08 -8.78
N LEU A 76 -12.12 -27.15 -7.46
CA LEU A 76 -11.02 -27.39 -6.52
C LEU A 76 -10.97 -28.87 -6.12
N ARG A 77 -9.79 -29.49 -6.25
CA ARG A 77 -9.52 -30.85 -5.75
C ARG A 77 -8.92 -30.77 -4.35
N TRP A 78 -9.60 -31.32 -3.35
CA TRP A 78 -9.19 -31.19 -1.95
C TRP A 78 -8.18 -32.26 -1.52
N HIS A 79 -8.16 -33.43 -2.18
CA HIS A 79 -7.26 -34.53 -1.84
C HIS A 79 -7.30 -34.92 -0.35
N GLY A 80 -8.48 -34.88 0.27
CA GLY A 80 -8.66 -35.18 1.69
C GLY A 80 -8.37 -34.03 2.66
N ASP A 81 -7.92 -32.86 2.19
CA ASP A 81 -7.68 -31.69 3.06
C ASP A 81 -9.00 -30.99 3.41
N GLU A 82 -9.73 -31.54 4.38
CA GLU A 82 -10.99 -31.01 4.88
C GLU A 82 -10.83 -29.67 5.58
N ALA A 83 -9.72 -29.47 6.31
CA ALA A 83 -9.41 -28.21 6.97
C ALA A 83 -9.26 -27.07 5.95
N ALA A 84 -8.54 -27.30 4.84
CA ALA A 84 -8.45 -26.31 3.76
C ALA A 84 -9.80 -26.05 3.10
N ARG A 85 -10.63 -27.09 2.93
CA ARG A 85 -11.99 -26.92 2.40
C ARG A 85 -12.82 -26.02 3.30
N ALA A 86 -12.82 -26.27 4.60
CA ALA A 86 -13.52 -25.48 5.59
C ALA A 86 -13.04 -24.01 5.59
N ALA A 87 -11.71 -23.79 5.61
CA ALA A 87 -11.12 -22.45 5.59
C ALA A 87 -11.48 -21.65 4.32
N VAL A 88 -11.41 -22.29 3.14
CA VAL A 88 -11.80 -21.65 1.87
C VAL A 88 -13.30 -21.35 1.84
N CYS A 89 -14.14 -22.29 2.27
CA CYS A 89 -15.59 -22.08 2.34
C CYS A 89 -15.96 -20.94 3.30
N ALA A 90 -15.31 -20.86 4.47
CA ALA A 90 -15.50 -19.78 5.43
C ALA A 90 -15.06 -18.41 4.86
N ASN A 91 -13.89 -18.34 4.22
CA ASN A 91 -13.43 -17.13 3.53
C ASN A 91 -14.42 -16.70 2.43
N ARG A 92 -14.93 -17.63 1.64
CA ARG A 92 -15.93 -17.36 0.60
C ARG A 92 -17.24 -16.82 1.18
N ALA A 93 -17.73 -17.39 2.28
CA ALA A 93 -18.92 -16.89 2.96
C ALA A 93 -18.71 -15.46 3.47
N ARG A 94 -17.54 -15.18 4.08
CA ARG A 94 -17.16 -13.85 4.54
C ARG A 94 -17.07 -12.82 3.40
N LEU A 95 -16.47 -13.19 2.27
CA LEU A 95 -16.40 -12.33 1.09
C LEU A 95 -17.77 -11.93 0.56
N LYS A 96 -18.73 -12.86 0.57
CA LYS A 96 -20.11 -12.64 0.08
C LYS A 96 -21.01 -11.92 1.09
N SER A 97 -20.56 -11.76 2.33
CA SER A 97 -21.31 -11.03 3.36
C SER A 97 -21.40 -9.54 3.06
N GLY A 98 -22.38 -8.84 3.65
CA GLY A 98 -22.49 -7.38 3.52
C GLY A 98 -21.23 -6.64 3.99
N VAL A 99 -20.61 -7.13 5.07
CA VAL A 99 -19.32 -6.62 5.57
C VAL A 99 -18.21 -6.85 4.55
N GLY A 100 -18.17 -8.03 3.92
CA GLY A 100 -17.24 -8.35 2.84
C GLY A 100 -17.35 -7.40 1.66
N CYS A 101 -18.56 -7.18 1.16
CA CYS A 101 -18.81 -6.25 0.06
C CYS A 101 -18.44 -4.81 0.43
N ALA A 102 -18.77 -4.35 1.64
CA ALA A 102 -18.40 -3.01 2.11
C ALA A 102 -16.89 -2.84 2.24
N ALA A 103 -16.19 -3.86 2.75
CA ALA A 103 -14.74 -3.82 2.90
C ALA A 103 -14.00 -3.77 1.55
N ILE A 104 -14.47 -4.52 0.55
CA ILE A 104 -13.92 -4.46 -0.82
C ILE A 104 -14.13 -3.08 -1.44
N ARG A 105 -15.31 -2.47 -1.26
CA ARG A 105 -15.57 -1.10 -1.74
C ARG A 105 -14.63 -0.09 -1.08
N ARG A 106 -14.48 -0.14 0.25
CA ARG A 106 -13.55 0.72 1.00
C ARG A 106 -12.11 0.54 0.54
N ARG A 107 -11.67 -0.70 0.28
CA ARG A 107 -10.34 -0.96 -0.27
C ARG A 107 -10.16 -0.29 -1.63
N GLY A 108 -11.12 -0.45 -2.53
CA GLY A 108 -11.10 0.21 -3.84
C GLY A 108 -10.99 1.73 -3.73
N GLU A 109 -11.71 2.31 -2.78
CA GLU A 109 -11.77 3.75 -2.54
C GLU A 109 -10.52 4.32 -1.85
N LEU A 110 -10.10 3.73 -0.73
CA LEU A 110 -9.03 4.28 0.12
C LEU A 110 -7.64 3.86 -0.38
N VAL A 111 -7.50 2.65 -0.92
CA VAL A 111 -6.20 2.08 -1.27
C VAL A 111 -6.00 2.10 -2.78
N GLU A 112 -6.91 1.52 -3.55
CA GLU A 112 -6.66 1.27 -4.97
C GLU A 112 -6.83 2.54 -5.83
N ARG A 113 -7.72 3.46 -5.44
CA ARG A 113 -7.93 4.71 -6.16
C ARG A 113 -6.68 5.59 -6.15
N SER A 114 -5.99 5.69 -5.02
CA SER A 114 -4.73 6.44 -4.93
C SER A 114 -3.66 5.80 -5.84
N PHE A 115 -3.58 4.46 -5.89
CA PHE A 115 -2.70 3.76 -6.83
C PHE A 115 -3.04 4.03 -8.28
N ALA A 116 -4.32 4.13 -8.65
CA ALA A 116 -4.71 4.51 -10.01
C ALA A 116 -4.23 5.92 -10.38
N HIS A 117 -4.33 6.89 -9.46
CA HIS A 117 -3.83 8.24 -9.71
C HIS A 117 -2.31 8.30 -9.81
N VAL A 118 -1.60 7.59 -8.94
CA VAL A 118 -0.13 7.62 -8.88
C VAL A 118 0.52 6.74 -9.97
N LEU A 119 0.06 5.50 -10.12
CA LEU A 119 0.68 4.50 -11.02
C LEU A 119 0.15 4.59 -12.45
N ASP A 120 -1.17 4.65 -12.64
CA ASP A 120 -1.78 4.64 -13.97
C ASP A 120 -1.73 6.03 -14.61
N ARG A 121 -2.40 7.00 -13.99
CA ARG A 121 -2.46 8.38 -14.51
C ARG A 121 -1.15 9.14 -14.30
N GLY A 122 -0.45 8.88 -13.19
CA GLY A 122 0.84 9.50 -12.85
C GLY A 122 2.04 8.86 -13.54
N GLY A 123 1.86 7.85 -14.39
CA GLY A 123 2.93 7.29 -15.23
C GLY A 123 4.02 6.51 -14.48
N MET A 124 3.78 6.12 -13.22
CA MET A 124 4.80 5.49 -12.38
C MET A 124 4.92 3.98 -12.52
N ARG A 125 4.11 3.31 -13.35
CA ARG A 125 4.21 1.86 -13.59
C ARG A 125 5.57 1.39 -14.10
N ARG A 126 6.30 2.27 -14.80
CA ARG A 126 7.63 1.96 -15.34
C ARG A 126 8.70 2.71 -14.55
N ALA A 127 9.75 2.01 -14.15
CA ALA A 127 10.90 2.58 -13.47
C ALA A 127 12.19 2.06 -14.10
N TRP A 128 13.13 2.97 -14.33
CA TRP A 128 14.47 2.68 -14.86
C TRP A 128 15.52 2.54 -13.74
N LEU A 129 15.10 2.69 -12.49
CA LEU A 129 15.95 2.54 -11.31
C LEU A 129 16.19 1.07 -10.99
N ARG A 130 17.37 0.75 -10.46
CA ARG A 130 17.74 -0.61 -10.04
C ARG A 130 17.63 -0.76 -8.53
N GLY A 131 17.09 -1.91 -8.10
CA GLY A 131 16.94 -2.28 -6.69
C GLY A 131 15.66 -1.74 -6.04
N ARG A 132 15.09 -2.53 -5.12
CA ARG A 132 13.82 -2.20 -4.45
C ARG A 132 13.89 -0.90 -3.65
N LYS A 133 15.03 -0.62 -3.00
CA LYS A 133 15.25 0.61 -2.22
C LYS A 133 15.13 1.86 -3.08
N ASN A 134 15.80 1.90 -4.24
CA ASN A 134 15.77 3.08 -5.12
C ASN A 134 14.38 3.28 -5.76
N VAL A 135 13.72 2.20 -6.17
CA VAL A 135 12.33 2.27 -6.66
C VAL A 135 11.40 2.79 -5.56
N HIS A 136 11.60 2.36 -4.31
CA HIS A 136 10.82 2.82 -3.17
C HIS A 136 11.05 4.30 -2.85
N LYS A 137 12.31 4.77 -2.83
CA LYS A 137 12.65 6.21 -2.67
C LYS A 137 11.93 7.06 -3.72
N ARG A 138 12.02 6.68 -5.01
CA ARG A 138 11.27 7.35 -6.10
C ARG A 138 9.77 7.33 -5.84
N TYR A 139 9.23 6.19 -5.38
CA TYR A 139 7.79 6.07 -5.12
C TYR A 139 7.33 7.06 -4.04
N LEU A 140 8.06 7.15 -2.91
CA LEU A 140 7.75 8.07 -1.82
C LEU A 140 7.78 9.53 -2.28
N ILE A 141 8.82 9.95 -3.02
CA ILE A 141 8.96 11.33 -3.48
C ILE A 141 7.78 11.75 -4.37
N HIS A 142 7.39 10.90 -5.33
CA HIS A 142 6.27 11.22 -6.20
C HIS A 142 4.92 11.25 -5.48
N VAL A 143 4.69 10.31 -4.54
CA VAL A 143 3.46 10.31 -3.73
C VAL A 143 3.42 11.55 -2.82
N ALA A 144 4.54 11.92 -2.20
CA ALA A 144 4.66 13.14 -1.41
C ALA A 144 4.36 14.39 -2.25
N GLY A 145 4.96 14.49 -3.45
CA GLY A 145 4.69 15.59 -4.38
C GLY A 145 3.22 15.66 -4.83
N PHE A 146 2.59 14.52 -5.09
CA PHE A 146 1.16 14.46 -5.43
C PHE A 146 0.27 14.92 -4.26
N ASN A 147 0.52 14.39 -3.06
CA ASN A 147 -0.24 14.76 -1.85
C ASN A 147 -0.06 16.24 -1.51
N LEU A 148 1.15 16.76 -1.67
CA LEU A 148 1.45 18.17 -1.49
C LEU A 148 0.71 19.03 -2.51
N GLY A 149 0.67 18.64 -3.79
CA GLY A 149 -0.14 19.33 -4.79
C GLY A 149 -1.63 19.34 -4.45
N LEU A 150 -2.15 18.25 -3.88
CA LEU A 150 -3.54 18.20 -3.42
C LEU A 150 -3.79 19.14 -2.23
N LEU A 151 -2.87 19.17 -1.27
CA LEU A 151 -2.92 20.08 -0.12
C LEU A 151 -2.84 21.55 -0.56
N MET A 152 -1.88 21.88 -1.44
CA MET A 152 -1.71 23.23 -1.97
C MET A 152 -2.95 23.68 -2.75
N ARG A 153 -3.58 22.77 -3.51
CA ARG A 153 -4.86 23.06 -4.18
C ARG A 153 -5.98 23.34 -3.18
N ALA A 154 -6.07 22.57 -2.11
CA ALA A 154 -7.12 22.74 -1.10
C ALA A 154 -6.95 24.05 -0.30
N LEU A 155 -5.70 24.43 0.02
CA LEU A 155 -5.40 25.62 0.82
C LEU A 155 -5.35 26.90 -0.02
N PHE A 156 -4.78 26.84 -1.22
CA PHE A 156 -4.42 28.02 -2.02
C PHE A 156 -5.03 28.02 -3.42
N GLY A 157 -5.86 27.06 -3.77
CA GLY A 157 -6.50 26.94 -5.09
C GLY A 157 -5.58 26.44 -6.21
N ALA A 158 -4.26 26.34 -5.98
CA ALA A 158 -3.27 25.90 -6.97
C ALA A 158 -2.46 24.70 -6.47
N GLY A 159 -2.50 23.60 -7.23
CA GLY A 159 -1.83 22.34 -6.85
C GLY A 159 -0.56 22.01 -7.63
N ALA A 160 -0.24 22.81 -8.63
CA ALA A 160 0.98 22.66 -9.42
C ALA A 160 1.74 24.00 -9.43
N PRO A 161 3.09 23.99 -9.45
CA PRO A 161 3.88 25.22 -9.49
C PRO A 161 3.47 26.17 -10.63
N ARG A 162 3.10 25.63 -11.80
CA ARG A 162 2.62 26.39 -12.96
C ARG A 162 1.21 26.96 -12.79
N GLN A 163 0.40 26.42 -11.88
CA GLN A 163 -0.87 27.03 -11.48
C GLN A 163 -0.62 28.09 -10.39
N ALA A 164 0.42 27.91 -9.57
CA ALA A 164 0.82 28.84 -8.54
C ALA A 164 1.52 30.09 -9.10
N SER A 165 2.05 30.07 -10.32
CA SER A 165 2.54 31.31 -10.98
C SER A 165 1.42 32.33 -11.20
N ASP A 166 0.16 31.89 -11.27
CA ASP A 166 -1.01 32.77 -11.31
C ASP A 166 -1.48 33.17 -9.88
N VAL A 167 -1.00 32.47 -8.84
CA VAL A 167 -1.26 32.72 -7.41
C VAL A 167 -0.02 33.39 -6.79
N LYS A 168 0.03 34.71 -6.84
CA LYS A 168 1.20 35.57 -6.54
C LYS A 168 1.81 35.53 -5.11
N SER A 169 1.74 34.43 -4.36
CA SER A 169 2.10 34.47 -2.93
C SER A 169 2.82 33.26 -2.33
N ALA A 170 3.17 32.19 -3.07
CA ALA A 170 4.06 31.16 -2.53
C ALA A 170 4.82 30.34 -3.59
N LEU A 171 6.09 30.04 -3.30
CA LEU A 171 6.96 29.12 -4.01
C LEU A 171 7.49 28.06 -3.04
N LEU A 172 7.35 26.78 -3.40
CA LEU A 172 7.97 25.67 -2.70
C LEU A 172 9.17 25.16 -3.49
N PHE A 173 10.30 25.04 -2.81
CA PHE A 173 11.50 24.37 -3.27
C PHE A 173 11.65 23.05 -2.52
N VAL A 174 11.93 21.99 -3.27
CA VAL A 174 12.31 20.70 -2.72
C VAL A 174 13.63 20.31 -3.38
N ASP A 175 14.67 20.17 -2.58
CA ASP A 175 15.98 19.70 -3.02
C ASP A 175 16.33 18.38 -2.33
N GLN A 176 17.00 17.50 -3.06
CA GLN A 176 17.45 16.21 -2.55
C GLN A 176 18.95 16.05 -2.85
N ALA A 177 19.75 16.08 -1.78
CA ALA A 177 21.17 15.78 -1.83
C ALA A 177 21.45 14.51 -1.00
N ASP A 178 21.93 13.47 -1.66
CA ASP A 178 22.25 12.15 -1.09
C ASP A 178 21.10 11.52 -0.27
N GLU A 179 21.16 11.63 1.06
CA GLU A 179 20.18 11.09 2.01
C GLU A 179 19.37 12.20 2.72
N THR A 180 19.61 13.46 2.37
CA THR A 180 19.00 14.63 3.00
C THR A 180 17.92 15.22 2.10
N PHE A 181 16.74 15.47 2.67
CA PHE A 181 15.68 16.23 2.01
C PHE A 181 15.64 17.65 2.56
N VAL A 182 15.62 18.62 1.66
CA VAL A 182 15.41 20.03 2.01
C VAL A 182 14.07 20.46 1.44
N PHE A 183 13.17 20.90 2.30
CA PHE A 183 11.92 21.54 1.94
C PHE A 183 12.02 23.01 2.32
N ALA A 184 11.89 23.92 1.36
CA ALA A 184 11.82 25.35 1.61
C ALA A 184 10.53 25.91 1.03
N ILE A 185 9.70 26.53 1.86
CA ILE A 185 8.53 27.29 1.42
C ILE A 185 8.87 28.77 1.55
N MET A 186 8.85 29.50 0.44
CA MET A 186 8.90 30.96 0.43
C MET A 186 7.51 31.49 0.08
N ALA A 187 6.92 32.29 0.95
CA ALA A 187 5.60 32.87 0.75
C ALA A 187 5.63 34.38 1.00
N VAL A 188 4.74 35.11 0.33
CA VAL A 188 4.43 36.50 0.64
C VAL A 188 3.13 36.49 1.42
N ILE A 189 3.22 36.83 2.71
CA ILE A 189 2.08 36.89 3.64
C ILE A 189 1.97 38.36 4.06
N GLU A 190 0.82 38.99 3.77
CA GLU A 190 0.55 40.41 4.10
C GLU A 190 1.61 41.40 3.59
N GLY A 191 2.25 41.10 2.45
CA GLY A 191 3.30 41.94 1.87
C GLY A 191 4.70 41.71 2.44
N HIS A 192 4.85 40.81 3.41
CA HIS A 192 6.15 40.39 3.97
C HIS A 192 6.56 39.02 3.45
N TRP A 193 7.86 38.86 3.19
CA TRP A 193 8.43 37.57 2.80
C TRP A 193 8.59 36.69 4.04
N ALA A 194 7.99 35.50 4.01
CA ALA A 194 8.14 34.46 5.02
C ALA A 194 8.82 33.25 4.38
N CYS A 195 9.85 32.72 5.04
CA CYS A 195 10.55 31.50 4.61
C CYS A 195 10.46 30.45 5.72
N TRP A 196 10.01 29.25 5.36
CA TRP A 196 10.02 28.08 6.24
C TRP A 196 10.94 27.03 5.62
N LEU A 197 11.98 26.64 6.35
CA LEU A 197 12.99 25.67 5.93
C LEU A 197 12.93 24.44 6.84
N ASN A 198 12.82 23.26 6.24
CA ASN A 198 12.89 21.99 6.93
C ASN A 198 13.95 21.10 6.28
N ILE A 199 14.91 20.66 7.08
CA ILE A 199 16.00 19.78 6.66
C ILE A 199 15.81 18.45 7.37
N ILE A 200 15.57 17.41 6.58
CA ILE A 200 15.46 16.04 7.06
C ILE A 200 16.76 15.34 6.65
N ALA A 201 17.72 15.29 7.57
CA ALA A 201 18.97 14.54 7.45
C ALA A 201 18.79 13.11 7.99
N PRO A 202 19.56 12.12 7.50
CA PRO A 202 19.58 10.79 8.10
C PRO A 202 20.17 10.88 9.52
N GLU A 203 19.64 10.10 10.46
CA GLU A 203 20.24 9.97 11.78
C GLU A 203 21.68 9.40 11.67
N PRO A 204 22.65 9.94 12.42
CA PRO A 204 23.99 9.36 12.46
C PRO A 204 23.91 7.97 13.12
N ASN A 205 24.47 6.96 12.44
CA ASN A 205 24.57 5.58 12.96
C ASN A 205 25.27 5.52 14.32
#